data_AF-A0A7W0FSB5-F1
#
_entry.id   AF-A0A7W0FSB5-F1
#
_cell.length_a   1.000
_cell.length_b   1.000
_cell.length_c   1.000
_cell.angle_alpha   90.00
_cell.angle_beta   90.00
_cell.angle_gamma   90.00
#
_symmetry.space_group_name_H-M   'P 1'
#
loop_
_entity.id
_entity.type
_entity.pdbx_description
1 polymer ?
#
loop_
_entity_poly.entity_id
_entity_poly.type
_entity_poly.pdbx_seq_one_letter_code
_entity_poly.pdbx_strand_id
1 'polypeptide(L)'
;MSETSSPPMAKLSRAGRDLPAAIMVAVGLIALVVASLAFVKAVFLLVVVAAILLALWEIARALAHQGTWMPAAPMWIGSAAMVVGAYYGGADVLITFLAATVLVSILWRMPRGQDDFVQDVTATVFCLIYVPFLASFVALLLAPDDGIARVLTFIAVVTASDIGGYVAGAPFGRHPMAPAISPKKSWEGFAGSVVGCTAAGVASMVWLVDGDWWVGVVLGLIVAAAATLGDLAESLIKRDVGIKDMSRVLPGHGGVMDRLDSLLASVSVVWLVLHFLLPAV
;
A
#
# COMPACT_ATOMS: atom_id res chain seq x y z
N MET A 1 48.38 32.11 -5.26
CA MET A 1 47.11 32.34 -4.53
C MET A 1 46.05 31.46 -5.17
N SER A 2 45.81 30.28 -4.61
CA SER A 2 44.79 29.32 -5.07
C SER A 2 43.76 29.17 -3.95
N GLU A 3 42.62 29.83 -4.09
CA GLU A 3 41.48 29.60 -3.21
C GLU A 3 40.70 28.38 -3.70
N THR A 4 40.83 27.28 -2.96
CA THR A 4 39.99 26.10 -3.07
C THR A 4 38.65 26.40 -2.39
N SER A 5 37.59 26.60 -3.17
CA SER A 5 36.23 26.70 -2.65
C SER A 5 35.69 25.31 -2.29
N SER A 6 35.55 25.05 -0.99
CA SER A 6 34.91 23.86 -0.46
C SER A 6 33.42 23.84 -0.85
N PRO A 7 32.83 22.69 -1.25
CA PRO A 7 31.40 22.60 -1.48
C PRO A 7 30.63 22.76 -0.15
N PRO A 8 29.45 23.38 -0.15
CA PRO A 8 28.67 23.59 1.07
C PRO A 8 28.21 22.24 1.64
N MET A 9 28.51 21.99 2.92
CA MET A 9 28.00 20.84 3.66
C MET A 9 26.47 20.80 3.58
N ALA A 10 25.93 19.70 3.07
CA ALA A 10 24.50 19.42 3.12
C ALA A 10 24.01 19.50 4.57
N LYS A 11 23.09 20.42 4.84
CA LYS A 11 22.44 20.57 6.15
C LYS A 11 21.80 19.23 6.53
N LEU A 12 22.28 18.62 7.61
CA LEU A 12 21.63 17.48 8.27
C LEU A 12 20.16 17.84 8.52
N SER A 13 19.27 17.04 7.92
CA SER A 13 17.83 17.13 8.08
C SER A 13 17.45 17.17 9.57
N ARG A 14 16.59 18.13 9.93
CA ARG A 14 16.00 18.31 11.27
C ARG A 14 14.98 17.21 11.57
N ALA A 15 15.41 15.96 11.70
CA ALA A 15 14.55 14.79 11.88
C ALA A 15 13.81 14.72 13.24
N GLY A 16 14.04 15.64 14.18
CA GLY A 16 13.51 15.56 15.55
C GLY A 16 12.31 16.45 15.87
N ARG A 17 11.90 17.39 15.01
CA ARG A 17 10.88 18.41 15.37
C ARG A 17 9.43 17.96 15.13
N ASP A 18 9.23 16.99 14.24
CA ASP A 18 7.90 16.51 13.83
C ASP A 18 7.54 15.15 14.46
N LEU A 19 8.38 14.61 15.35
CA LEU A 19 8.14 13.30 15.99
C LEU A 19 6.81 13.26 16.78
N PRO A 20 6.43 14.28 17.57
CA PRO A 20 5.13 14.28 18.25
C PRO A 20 3.95 14.35 17.28
N ALA A 21 4.08 15.11 16.19
CA ALA A 21 3.05 15.22 15.16
C ALA A 21 2.90 13.89 14.40
N ALA A 22 4.01 13.20 14.11
CA ALA A 22 3.98 11.87 13.51
C ALA A 22 3.33 10.85 14.45
N ILE A 23 3.70 10.79 15.73
CA ILE A 23 3.04 9.87 16.67
C ILE A 23 1.52 10.15 16.74
N MET A 24 1.11 11.41 16.77
CA MET A 24 -0.30 11.79 16.82
C MET A 24 -1.07 11.37 15.57
N VAL A 25 -0.52 11.59 14.38
CA VAL A 25 -1.17 11.17 13.12
C VAL A 25 -1.24 9.65 13.03
N ALA A 26 -0.18 8.93 13.40
CA ALA A 26 -0.16 7.46 13.39
C ALA A 26 -1.21 6.88 14.36
N VAL A 27 -1.23 7.37 15.61
CA VAL A 27 -2.24 6.96 16.61
C VAL A 27 -3.64 7.35 16.16
N GLY A 28 -3.82 8.53 15.57
CA GLY A 28 -5.10 8.99 15.04
C GLY A 28 -5.63 8.11 13.91
N LEU A 29 -4.77 7.71 12.96
CA LEU A 29 -5.13 6.80 11.87
C LEU A 29 -5.47 5.40 12.38
N ILE A 30 -4.68 4.86 13.32
CA ILE A 30 -4.98 3.57 13.95
C ILE A 30 -6.31 3.64 14.70
N ALA A 31 -6.53 4.68 15.50
CA ALA A 31 -7.78 4.89 16.23
C ALA A 31 -8.97 5.03 15.28
N LEU A 32 -8.81 5.76 14.17
CA LEU A 32 -9.84 5.90 13.14
C LEU A 32 -10.18 4.54 12.51
N VAL A 33 -9.18 3.73 12.16
CA VAL A 33 -9.38 2.39 11.60
C VAL A 33 -10.06 1.46 12.61
N VAL A 34 -9.57 1.39 13.83
CA VAL A 34 -10.13 0.51 14.88
C VAL A 34 -11.54 0.94 15.27
N ALA A 35 -11.78 2.25 15.47
CA ALA A 35 -13.10 2.75 15.81
C ALA A 35 -14.09 2.55 14.65
N SER A 36 -13.69 2.84 13.40
CA SER A 36 -14.59 2.63 12.26
C SER A 36 -14.97 1.16 12.08
N LEU A 37 -14.05 0.22 12.31
CA LEU A 37 -14.36 -1.22 12.32
C LEU A 37 -15.27 -1.63 13.49
N ALA A 38 -15.14 -1.00 14.66
CA ALA A 38 -15.94 -1.35 15.84
C ALA A 38 -17.39 -0.84 15.79
N PHE A 39 -17.65 0.31 15.14
CA PHE A 39 -18.98 0.92 15.15
C PHE A 39 -19.77 0.66 13.87
N VAL A 40 -19.19 0.91 12.68
CA VAL A 40 -19.93 0.84 11.40
C VAL A 40 -18.96 0.50 10.25
N LYS A 41 -19.04 -0.73 9.70
CA LYS A 41 -18.22 -1.18 8.55
C LYS A 41 -18.22 -0.18 7.38
N ALA A 42 -19.35 0.50 7.12
CA ALA A 42 -19.45 1.53 6.08
C ALA A 42 -18.52 2.74 6.30
N VAL A 43 -18.28 3.17 7.54
CA VAL A 43 -17.34 4.27 7.85
C VAL A 43 -15.92 3.85 7.49
N PHE A 44 -15.54 2.60 7.78
CA PHE A 44 -14.23 2.07 7.39
C PHE A 44 -14.06 2.07 5.87
N LEU A 45 -15.07 1.62 5.11
CA LEU A 45 -15.03 1.66 3.65
C LEU A 45 -14.89 3.08 3.10
N LEU A 46 -15.51 4.08 3.71
CA LEU A 46 -15.32 5.49 3.34
C LEU A 46 -13.90 5.96 3.58
N VAL A 47 -13.28 5.58 4.70
CA VAL A 47 -11.87 5.88 4.99
C VAL A 47 -10.96 5.23 3.94
N VAL A 48 -11.22 3.97 3.58
CA VAL A 48 -10.48 3.26 2.53
C VAL A 48 -10.61 3.97 1.18
N VAL A 49 -11.84 4.33 0.77
CA VAL A 49 -12.06 5.09 -0.48
C VAL A 49 -11.29 6.41 -0.45
N ALA A 50 -11.36 7.17 0.65
CA ALA A 50 -10.64 8.44 0.77
C ALA A 50 -9.11 8.24 0.65
N ALA A 51 -8.55 7.22 1.31
CA ALA A 51 -7.13 6.90 1.22
C ALA A 51 -6.71 6.52 -0.20
N ILE A 52 -7.51 5.69 -0.90
CA ILE A 52 -7.29 5.30 -2.29
C ILE A 52 -7.32 6.52 -3.22
N LEU A 53 -8.31 7.40 -3.09
CA LEU A 53 -8.43 8.58 -3.94
C LEU A 53 -7.27 9.55 -3.74
N LEU A 54 -6.82 9.74 -2.49
CA LEU A 54 -5.65 10.56 -2.18
C LEU A 54 -4.38 9.94 -2.78
N ALA A 55 -4.14 8.64 -2.57
CA ALA A 55 -2.98 7.94 -3.11
C ALA A 55 -2.98 7.96 -4.66
N LEU A 56 -4.14 7.77 -5.28
CA LEU A 56 -4.31 7.84 -6.73
C LEU A 56 -4.04 9.25 -7.26
N TRP A 57 -4.45 10.27 -6.54
CA TRP A 57 -4.14 11.66 -6.88
C TRP A 57 -2.64 11.96 -6.73
N GLU A 58 -1.95 11.44 -5.72
CA GLU A 58 -0.51 11.62 -5.53
C GLU A 58 0.29 11.01 -6.69
N ILE A 59 0.03 9.74 -7.03
CA ILE A 59 0.73 9.08 -8.14
C ILE A 59 0.35 9.70 -9.49
N ALA A 60 -0.92 10.07 -9.69
CA ALA A 60 -1.35 10.71 -10.93
C ALA A 60 -0.70 12.09 -11.12
N ARG A 61 -0.56 12.86 -10.03
CA ARG A 61 0.17 14.13 -10.05
C ARG A 61 1.65 13.93 -10.37
N ALA A 62 2.29 12.94 -9.75
CA ALA A 62 3.69 12.63 -9.98
C ALA A 62 3.97 12.30 -11.47
N LEU A 63 3.14 11.46 -12.08
CA LEU A 63 3.23 11.11 -13.50
C LEU A 63 2.84 12.26 -14.43
N ALA A 64 1.91 13.13 -14.01
CA ALA A 64 1.58 14.35 -14.77
C ALA A 64 2.75 15.32 -14.87
N HIS A 65 3.62 15.39 -13.84
CA HIS A 65 4.86 16.16 -13.93
C HIS A 65 5.86 15.58 -14.94
N GLN A 66 5.72 14.32 -15.33
CA GLN A 66 6.48 13.65 -16.39
C GLN A 66 5.76 13.69 -17.77
N GLY A 67 4.73 14.54 -17.90
CA GLY A 67 4.00 14.74 -19.16
C GLY A 67 2.90 13.71 -19.44
N THR A 68 2.60 12.80 -18.50
CA THR A 68 1.56 11.79 -18.67
C THR A 68 0.21 12.28 -18.20
N TRP A 69 -0.81 12.25 -19.05
CA TRP A 69 -2.16 12.70 -18.72
C TRP A 69 -3.06 11.53 -18.33
N MET A 70 -3.89 11.72 -17.31
CA MET A 70 -4.80 10.69 -16.80
C MET A 70 -6.23 11.24 -16.60
N PRO A 71 -7.28 10.46 -16.94
CA PRO A 71 -8.68 10.88 -16.79
C PRO A 71 -9.14 10.75 -15.33
N ALA A 72 -8.92 11.81 -14.53
CA ALA A 72 -9.19 11.80 -13.09
C ALA A 72 -10.64 11.40 -12.73
N ALA A 73 -11.66 11.90 -13.44
CA ALA A 73 -13.06 11.64 -13.10
C ALA A 73 -13.46 10.15 -13.23
N PRO A 74 -13.24 9.48 -14.38
CA PRO A 74 -13.41 8.02 -14.48
C PRO A 74 -12.64 7.25 -13.43
N MET A 75 -11.37 7.62 -13.19
CA MET A 75 -10.52 6.92 -12.23
C MET A 75 -11.05 7.03 -10.80
N TRP A 76 -11.53 8.20 -10.38
CA TRP A 76 -12.05 8.41 -9.03
C TRP A 76 -13.38 7.69 -8.81
N ILE A 77 -14.32 7.83 -9.75
CA ILE A 77 -15.62 7.16 -9.68
C ILE A 77 -15.43 5.64 -9.72
N GLY A 78 -14.59 5.16 -10.63
CA GLY A 78 -14.25 3.75 -10.76
C GLY A 78 -13.59 3.18 -9.51
N SER A 79 -12.67 3.93 -8.88
CA SER A 79 -12.04 3.51 -7.62
C SER A 79 -13.04 3.34 -6.48
N ALA A 80 -13.97 4.27 -6.33
CA ALA A 80 -15.03 4.15 -5.33
C ALA A 80 -15.97 2.96 -5.63
N ALA A 81 -16.34 2.78 -6.91
CA ALA A 81 -17.15 1.66 -7.36
C ALA A 81 -16.48 0.30 -7.13
N MET A 82 -15.16 0.20 -7.34
CA MET A 82 -14.38 -1.01 -7.05
C MET A 82 -14.45 -1.41 -5.58
N VAL A 83 -14.27 -0.46 -4.65
CA VAL A 83 -14.32 -0.74 -3.20
C VAL A 83 -15.72 -1.16 -2.76
N VAL A 84 -16.73 -0.39 -3.14
CA VAL A 84 -18.13 -0.67 -2.78
C VAL A 84 -18.60 -1.98 -3.43
N GLY A 85 -18.26 -2.17 -4.71
CA GLY A 85 -18.58 -3.37 -5.47
C GLY A 85 -17.91 -4.62 -4.92
N ALA A 86 -16.64 -4.53 -4.51
CA ALA A 86 -15.94 -5.62 -3.84
C ALA A 86 -16.65 -6.03 -2.55
N TYR A 87 -17.05 -5.06 -1.72
CA TYR A 87 -17.71 -5.35 -0.45
C TYR A 87 -19.07 -6.07 -0.61
N TYR A 88 -19.91 -5.61 -1.54
CA TYR A 88 -21.26 -6.15 -1.72
C TYR A 88 -21.38 -7.29 -2.73
N GLY A 89 -20.46 -7.35 -3.70
CA GLY A 89 -20.55 -8.23 -4.87
C GLY A 89 -19.34 -9.13 -5.07
N GLY A 90 -18.34 -9.06 -4.18
CA GLY A 90 -17.17 -9.93 -4.22
C GLY A 90 -16.21 -9.64 -5.37
N ALA A 91 -15.33 -10.61 -5.65
CA ALA A 91 -14.23 -10.46 -6.59
C ALA A 91 -14.70 -10.27 -8.05
N ASP A 92 -15.81 -10.91 -8.45
CA ASP A 92 -16.36 -10.79 -9.81
C ASP A 92 -16.81 -9.35 -10.10
N VAL A 93 -17.47 -8.71 -9.14
CA VAL A 93 -17.91 -7.31 -9.26
C VAL A 93 -16.71 -6.35 -9.22
N LEU A 94 -15.69 -6.64 -8.41
CA LEU A 94 -14.44 -5.88 -8.42
C LEU A 94 -13.77 -5.89 -9.81
N ILE A 95 -13.62 -7.08 -10.42
CA ILE A 95 -13.02 -7.23 -11.75
C ILE A 95 -13.89 -6.54 -12.82
N THR A 96 -15.21 -6.65 -12.70
CA THR A 96 -16.16 -5.97 -13.59
C THR A 96 -16.00 -4.44 -13.53
N PHE A 97 -15.90 -3.86 -12.34
CA PHE A 97 -15.68 -2.43 -12.19
C PHE A 97 -14.28 -1.99 -12.65
N LEU A 98 -13.25 -2.81 -12.46
CA LEU A 98 -11.93 -2.57 -13.04
C LEU A 98 -12.02 -2.49 -14.58
N ALA A 99 -12.59 -3.51 -15.22
CA ALA A 99 -12.73 -3.57 -16.67
C ALA A 99 -13.55 -2.38 -17.22
N ALA A 100 -14.68 -2.06 -16.57
CA ALA A 100 -15.51 -0.92 -16.94
C ALA A 100 -14.75 0.41 -16.79
N THR A 101 -14.01 0.59 -15.70
CA THR A 101 -13.23 1.82 -15.44
C THR A 101 -12.11 1.99 -16.46
N VAL A 102 -11.40 0.91 -16.79
CA VAL A 102 -10.37 0.92 -17.84
C VAL A 102 -10.99 1.31 -19.18
N LEU A 103 -12.09 0.68 -19.58
CA LEU A 103 -12.76 0.98 -20.84
C LEU A 103 -13.23 2.44 -20.90
N VAL A 104 -13.92 2.93 -19.85
CA VAL A 104 -14.36 4.32 -19.77
C VAL A 104 -13.17 5.28 -19.83
N SER A 105 -12.05 4.95 -19.18
CA SER A 105 -10.85 5.79 -19.18
C SER A 105 -10.20 5.88 -20.56
N ILE A 106 -10.16 4.76 -21.31
CA ILE A 106 -9.69 4.72 -22.69
C ILE A 106 -10.59 5.58 -23.57
N LEU A 107 -11.91 5.41 -23.49
CA LEU A 107 -12.88 6.20 -24.25
C LEU A 107 -12.78 7.69 -23.91
N TRP A 108 -12.57 8.02 -22.63
CA TRP A 108 -12.38 9.38 -22.16
C TRP A 108 -11.10 10.02 -22.70
N ARG A 109 -10.06 9.22 -22.96
CA ARG A 109 -8.80 9.69 -23.54
C ARG A 109 -8.88 9.97 -25.04
N MET A 110 -9.79 9.32 -25.78
CA MET A 110 -9.89 9.41 -27.25
C MET A 110 -10.03 10.83 -27.81
N PRO A 111 -10.85 11.75 -27.23
CA PRO A 111 -11.02 13.11 -27.78
C PRO A 111 -9.75 13.96 -27.79
N ARG A 112 -8.70 13.56 -27.07
CA ARG A 112 -7.41 14.27 -27.00
C ARG A 112 -6.46 13.92 -28.16
N GLY A 113 -6.87 13.03 -29.07
CA GLY A 113 -6.06 12.64 -30.23
C GLY A 113 -5.04 11.53 -29.93
N GLN A 114 -4.20 11.25 -30.92
CA GLN A 114 -3.29 10.09 -30.94
C GLN A 114 -1.98 10.30 -30.15
N ASP A 115 -1.56 11.55 -29.97
CA ASP A 115 -0.29 11.87 -29.30
C ASP A 115 -0.31 11.33 -27.87
N ASP A 116 0.75 10.63 -27.48
CA ASP A 116 0.94 9.99 -26.17
C ASP A 116 -0.18 9.05 -25.72
N PHE A 117 -1.07 8.63 -26.63
CA PHE A 117 -2.27 7.85 -26.28
C PHE A 117 -1.93 6.55 -25.55
N VAL A 118 -0.95 5.78 -26.06
CA VAL A 118 -0.54 4.51 -25.45
C VAL A 118 0.12 4.73 -24.10
N GLN A 119 0.92 5.79 -23.95
CA GLN A 119 1.56 6.16 -22.69
C GLN A 119 0.50 6.49 -21.63
N ASP A 120 -0.44 7.38 -21.94
CA ASP A 120 -1.51 7.80 -21.03
C ASP A 120 -2.42 6.65 -20.62
N VAL A 121 -2.81 5.79 -21.58
CA VAL A 121 -3.64 4.61 -21.30
C VAL A 121 -2.87 3.60 -20.44
N THR A 122 -1.62 3.31 -20.76
CA THR A 122 -0.81 2.34 -20.00
C THR A 122 -0.58 2.82 -18.57
N ALA A 123 -0.26 4.10 -18.39
CA ALA A 123 -0.14 4.71 -17.07
C ALA A 123 -1.45 4.69 -16.29
N THR A 124 -2.58 4.98 -16.97
CA THR A 124 -3.91 4.93 -16.34
C THR A 124 -4.24 3.50 -15.87
N VAL A 125 -4.03 2.50 -16.72
CA VAL A 125 -4.27 1.08 -16.37
C VAL A 125 -3.35 0.64 -15.24
N PHE A 126 -2.06 1.00 -15.31
CA PHE A 126 -1.10 0.74 -14.26
C PHE A 126 -1.56 1.33 -12.92
N CYS A 127 -1.93 2.60 -12.88
CA CYS A 127 -2.40 3.26 -11.66
C CYS A 127 -3.70 2.65 -11.11
N LEU A 128 -4.64 2.27 -11.98
CA LEU A 128 -5.89 1.59 -11.58
C LEU A 128 -5.64 0.20 -10.99
N ILE A 129 -4.71 -0.57 -11.56
CA ILE A 129 -4.37 -1.89 -11.02
C ILE A 129 -3.59 -1.72 -9.71
N TYR A 130 -2.58 -0.86 -9.71
CA TYR A 130 -1.65 -0.74 -8.60
C TYR A 130 -2.28 -0.18 -7.33
N VAL A 131 -3.17 0.82 -7.44
CA VAL A 131 -3.75 1.49 -6.27
C VAL A 131 -5.17 0.99 -5.95
N PRO A 132 -6.24 1.38 -6.67
CA PRO A 132 -7.58 1.05 -6.25
C PRO A 132 -7.90 -0.45 -6.34
N PHE A 133 -7.43 -1.17 -7.36
CA PHE A 133 -7.71 -2.60 -7.47
C PHE A 133 -7.05 -3.40 -6.35
N LEU A 134 -5.74 -3.25 -6.13
CA LEU A 134 -5.05 -3.93 -5.02
C LEU A 134 -5.61 -3.51 -3.65
N ALA A 135 -5.87 -2.22 -3.42
CA ALA A 135 -6.46 -1.75 -2.17
C ALA A 135 -7.87 -2.32 -1.92
N SER A 136 -8.66 -2.55 -2.96
CA SER A 136 -10.04 -3.04 -2.83
C SER A 136 -10.13 -4.46 -2.26
N PHE A 137 -9.04 -5.22 -2.21
CA PHE A 137 -9.01 -6.50 -1.51
C PHE A 137 -9.27 -6.34 0.00
N VAL A 138 -9.06 -5.16 0.59
CA VAL A 138 -9.45 -4.89 1.98
C VAL A 138 -10.98 -4.97 2.16
N ALA A 139 -11.75 -4.56 1.15
CA ALA A 139 -13.20 -4.65 1.16
C ALA A 139 -13.65 -6.11 1.04
N LEU A 140 -12.95 -6.92 0.23
CA LEU A 140 -13.18 -8.36 0.14
C LEU A 140 -12.83 -9.08 1.45
N LEU A 141 -11.80 -8.63 2.19
CA LEU A 141 -11.48 -9.16 3.51
C LEU A 141 -12.57 -8.84 4.55
N LEU A 142 -13.21 -7.66 4.43
CA LEU A 142 -14.20 -7.19 5.40
C LEU A 142 -15.62 -7.72 5.15
N ALA A 143 -15.91 -8.15 3.91
CA ALA A 143 -17.24 -8.57 3.49
C ALA A 143 -17.81 -9.76 4.28
N PRO A 144 -17.04 -10.83 4.59
CA PRO A 144 -17.51 -11.94 5.41
C PRO A 144 -17.88 -11.53 6.85
N ASP A 145 -18.57 -12.43 7.56
CA ASP A 145 -18.99 -12.21 8.95
C ASP A 145 -17.80 -12.05 9.90
N ASP A 146 -16.75 -12.85 9.71
CA ASP A 146 -15.46 -12.76 10.40
C ASP A 146 -14.54 -11.65 9.83
N GLY A 147 -15.05 -10.79 8.94
CA GLY A 147 -14.24 -9.86 8.16
C GLY A 147 -13.45 -8.85 9.01
N ILE A 148 -13.93 -8.51 10.21
CA ILE A 148 -13.17 -7.66 11.15
C ILE A 148 -11.88 -8.39 11.58
N ALA A 149 -11.97 -9.68 11.94
CA ALA A 149 -10.80 -10.47 12.33
C ALA A 149 -9.81 -10.64 11.18
N ARG A 150 -10.31 -10.79 9.94
CA ARG A 150 -9.48 -10.85 8.73
C ARG A 150 -8.73 -9.53 8.47
N VAL A 151 -9.40 -8.39 8.62
CA VAL A 151 -8.75 -7.07 8.48
C VAL A 151 -7.74 -6.82 9.60
N LEU A 152 -8.06 -7.18 10.86
CA LEU A 152 -7.10 -7.06 11.97
C LEU A 152 -5.88 -7.96 11.79
N THR A 153 -6.08 -9.18 11.27
CA THR A 153 -5.00 -10.10 10.89
C THR A 153 -4.09 -9.46 9.83
N PHE A 154 -4.66 -8.89 8.77
CA PHE A 154 -3.90 -8.15 7.75
C PHE A 154 -3.05 -7.04 8.37
N ILE A 155 -3.65 -6.17 9.19
CA ILE A 155 -2.93 -5.06 9.84
C ILE A 155 -1.82 -5.59 10.75
N ALA A 156 -2.09 -6.61 11.56
CA ALA A 156 -1.13 -7.18 12.50
C ALA A 156 0.09 -7.78 11.79
N VAL A 157 -0.12 -8.57 10.74
CA VAL A 157 0.97 -9.27 10.02
C VAL A 157 1.83 -8.28 9.23
N VAL A 158 1.25 -7.29 8.57
CA VAL A 158 2.04 -6.26 7.85
C VAL A 158 2.81 -5.39 8.83
N THR A 159 2.18 -4.96 9.92
CA THR A 159 2.86 -4.19 10.97
C THR A 159 4.04 -4.97 11.57
N ALA A 160 3.87 -6.28 11.76
CA ALA A 160 4.94 -7.15 12.23
C ALA A 160 6.08 -7.30 11.20
N SER A 161 5.80 -7.19 9.90
CA SER A 161 6.82 -7.13 8.84
C SER A 161 7.75 -5.94 9.03
N ASP A 162 7.18 -4.76 9.22
CA ASP A 162 7.92 -3.51 9.33
C ASP A 162 8.74 -3.47 10.63
N ILE A 163 8.11 -3.88 11.75
CA ILE A 163 8.78 -3.96 13.05
C ILE A 163 9.92 -4.98 13.00
N GLY A 164 9.65 -6.20 12.52
CA GLY A 164 10.65 -7.26 12.42
C GLY A 164 11.82 -6.85 11.50
N GLY A 165 11.48 -6.22 10.37
CA GLY A 165 12.45 -5.70 9.42
C GLY A 165 13.34 -4.61 9.98
N TYR A 166 12.76 -3.67 10.74
CA TYR A 166 13.49 -2.61 11.40
C TYR A 166 14.37 -3.14 12.54
N VAL A 167 13.83 -4.01 13.41
CA VAL A 167 14.53 -4.54 14.58
C VAL A 167 15.72 -5.42 14.18
N ALA A 168 15.59 -6.23 13.11
CA ALA A 168 16.72 -7.02 12.61
C ALA A 168 17.64 -6.20 11.70
N GLY A 169 17.07 -5.34 10.84
CA GLY A 169 17.81 -4.60 9.82
C GLY A 169 18.67 -3.46 10.38
N ALA A 170 18.20 -2.72 11.38
CA ALA A 170 18.94 -1.57 11.92
C ALA A 170 20.26 -1.96 12.64
N PRO A 171 20.28 -2.96 13.55
CA PRO A 171 21.52 -3.38 14.20
C PRO A 171 22.36 -4.38 13.40
N PHE A 172 21.75 -5.23 12.57
CA PHE A 172 22.45 -6.35 11.90
C PHE A 172 22.50 -6.26 10.38
N GLY A 173 21.92 -5.23 9.75
CA GLY A 173 21.89 -5.07 8.30
C GLY A 173 23.28 -4.89 7.71
N ARG A 174 23.84 -5.97 7.16
CA ARG A 174 25.17 -5.98 6.53
C ARG A 174 25.09 -6.26 5.05
N HIS A 175 24.10 -7.02 4.60
CA HIS A 175 23.96 -7.43 3.21
C HIS A 175 22.74 -6.76 2.57
N PRO A 176 22.94 -5.69 1.76
CA PRO A 176 21.84 -5.05 1.07
C PRO A 176 21.16 -6.03 0.09
N MET A 177 19.83 -6.03 0.08
CA MET A 177 19.03 -6.90 -0.76
C MET A 177 18.88 -6.33 -2.18
N ALA A 178 18.65 -5.02 -2.31
CA ALA A 178 18.42 -4.36 -3.58
C ALA A 178 19.21 -3.04 -3.68
N PRO A 179 20.54 -3.06 -3.81
CA PRO A 179 21.39 -1.86 -3.77
C PRO A 179 20.97 -0.80 -4.80
N ALA A 180 20.54 -1.24 -5.99
CA ALA A 180 20.13 -0.36 -7.08
C ALA A 180 18.73 0.27 -6.91
N ILE A 181 17.96 -0.11 -5.88
CA ILE A 181 16.57 0.32 -5.67
C ILE A 181 16.36 0.86 -4.25
N SER A 182 16.87 0.16 -3.24
CA SER A 182 16.80 0.56 -1.84
C SER A 182 18.04 0.09 -1.09
N PRO A 183 19.09 0.94 -1.00
CA PRO A 183 20.36 0.58 -0.34
C PRO A 183 20.21 0.22 1.14
N LYS A 184 19.11 0.63 1.76
CA LYS A 184 18.85 0.43 3.19
C LYS A 184 18.13 -0.88 3.51
N LYS A 185 17.53 -1.55 2.52
CA LYS A 185 16.87 -2.85 2.73
C LYS A 185 17.94 -3.95 2.72
N SER A 186 17.99 -4.75 3.78
CA SER A 186 18.97 -5.82 3.97
C SER A 186 18.31 -7.20 4.04
N TRP A 187 19.09 -8.24 3.72
CA TRP A 187 18.65 -9.63 3.88
C TRP A 187 18.40 -10.00 5.35
N GLU A 188 19.18 -9.44 6.29
CA GLU A 188 18.94 -9.63 7.72
C GLU A 188 17.63 -8.98 8.18
N GLY A 189 17.31 -7.80 7.65
CA GLY A 189 16.02 -7.16 7.87
C GLY A 189 14.88 -8.04 7.36
N PHE A 190 14.99 -8.54 6.12
CA PHE A 190 13.98 -9.44 5.56
C PHE A 190 13.77 -10.71 6.39
N ALA A 191 14.84 -11.33 6.89
CA ALA A 191 14.73 -12.46 7.81
C ALA A 191 13.95 -12.10 9.09
N GLY A 192 14.19 -10.89 9.64
CA GLY A 192 13.40 -10.35 10.75
C GLY A 192 11.92 -10.15 10.41
N SER A 193 11.61 -9.62 9.22
CA SER A 193 10.23 -9.50 8.72
C SER A 193 9.56 -10.87 8.61
N VAL A 194 10.24 -11.88 8.06
CA VAL A 194 9.73 -13.26 7.96
C VAL A 194 9.35 -13.82 9.32
N VAL A 195 10.23 -13.68 10.32
CA VAL A 195 9.96 -14.16 11.68
C VAL A 195 8.79 -13.40 12.30
N GLY A 196 8.76 -12.07 12.17
CA GLY A 196 7.69 -11.22 12.68
C GLY A 196 6.32 -11.55 12.07
N CYS A 197 6.24 -11.63 10.75
CA CYS A 197 5.02 -11.98 10.02
C CYS A 197 4.55 -13.40 10.36
N THR A 198 5.46 -14.37 10.47
CA THR A 198 5.11 -15.75 10.83
C THR A 198 4.53 -15.83 12.23
N ALA A 199 5.17 -15.18 13.21
CA ALA A 199 4.68 -15.16 14.58
C ALA A 199 3.31 -14.46 14.69
N ALA A 200 3.16 -13.30 14.04
CA ALA A 200 1.90 -12.57 14.00
C ALA A 200 0.81 -13.37 13.27
N GLY A 201 1.13 -14.01 12.15
CA GLY A 201 0.18 -14.81 11.37
C GLY A 201 -0.32 -16.02 12.16
N VAL A 202 0.57 -16.75 12.83
CA VAL A 202 0.21 -17.86 13.73
C VAL A 202 -0.67 -17.36 14.87
N ALA A 203 -0.27 -16.28 15.55
CA ALA A 203 -1.04 -15.69 16.63
C ALA A 203 -2.45 -15.26 16.18
N SER A 204 -2.56 -14.62 15.02
CA SER A 204 -3.84 -14.19 14.45
C SER A 204 -4.74 -15.38 14.08
N MET A 205 -4.19 -16.45 13.48
CA MET A 205 -4.99 -17.65 13.20
C MET A 205 -5.53 -18.28 14.48
N VAL A 206 -4.68 -18.46 15.49
CA VAL A 206 -5.04 -19.17 16.72
C VAL A 206 -5.95 -18.36 17.65
N TRP A 207 -5.82 -17.02 17.67
CA TRP A 207 -6.51 -16.18 18.66
C TRP A 207 -7.55 -15.21 18.09
N LEU A 208 -7.55 -14.91 16.79
CA LEU A 208 -8.50 -13.97 16.19
C LEU A 208 -9.47 -14.63 15.20
N VAL A 209 -8.98 -15.58 14.39
CA VAL A 209 -9.74 -16.15 13.27
C VAL A 209 -10.21 -17.59 13.56
N ASP A 210 -9.79 -18.18 14.68
CA ASP A 210 -10.03 -19.59 15.05
C ASP A 210 -9.63 -20.58 13.93
N GLY A 211 -8.55 -20.26 13.21
CA GLY A 211 -7.97 -21.06 12.14
C GLY A 211 -6.79 -21.91 12.58
N ASP A 212 -6.36 -22.82 11.70
CA ASP A 212 -5.19 -23.64 11.96
C ASP A 212 -3.89 -22.81 11.97
N TRP A 213 -3.00 -23.08 12.92
CA TRP A 213 -1.71 -22.39 13.07
C TRP A 213 -0.84 -22.43 11.80
N TRP A 214 -0.90 -23.51 11.02
CA TRP A 214 -0.08 -23.68 9.82
C TRP A 214 -0.48 -22.70 8.70
N VAL A 215 -1.76 -22.29 8.65
CA VAL A 215 -2.23 -21.23 7.74
C VAL A 215 -1.53 -19.91 8.08
N GLY A 216 -1.33 -19.65 9.36
CA GLY A 216 -0.61 -18.47 9.86
C GLY A 216 0.87 -18.46 9.46
N VAL A 217 1.50 -19.63 9.38
CA VAL A 217 2.86 -19.76 8.86
C VAL A 217 2.92 -19.41 7.37
N VAL A 218 2.03 -20.01 6.56
CA VAL A 218 1.95 -19.73 5.11
C VAL A 218 1.68 -18.24 4.87
N LEU A 219 0.74 -17.67 5.62
CA LEU A 219 0.42 -16.24 5.57
C LEU A 219 1.65 -15.38 5.87
N GLY A 220 2.36 -15.67 6.95
CA GLY A 220 3.52 -14.90 7.36
C GLY A 220 4.65 -14.90 6.33
N LEU A 221 4.96 -16.06 5.74
CA LEU A 221 5.98 -16.19 4.69
C LEU A 221 5.62 -15.37 3.45
N ILE A 222 4.37 -15.46 3.00
CA ILE A 222 3.90 -14.78 1.78
C ILE A 222 3.83 -13.26 2.01
N VAL A 223 3.32 -12.82 3.16
CA VAL A 223 3.20 -11.39 3.48
C VAL A 223 4.57 -10.73 3.62
N ALA A 224 5.55 -11.38 4.26
CA ALA A 224 6.90 -10.82 4.35
C ALA A 224 7.50 -10.56 2.95
N ALA A 225 7.32 -11.48 2.01
CA ALA A 225 7.73 -11.31 0.63
C ALA A 225 6.95 -10.20 -0.08
N ALA A 226 5.61 -10.21 0.01
CA ALA A 226 4.74 -9.24 -0.65
C ALA A 226 4.96 -7.81 -0.14
N ALA A 227 5.05 -7.60 1.17
CA ALA A 227 5.35 -6.30 1.78
C ALA A 227 6.69 -5.76 1.28
N THR A 228 7.73 -6.59 1.27
CA THR A 228 9.07 -6.20 0.80
C THR A 228 9.07 -5.86 -0.69
N LEU A 229 8.36 -6.64 -1.52
CA LEU A 229 8.24 -6.36 -2.95
C LEU A 229 7.42 -5.09 -3.22
N GLY A 230 6.37 -4.83 -2.44
CA GLY A 230 5.57 -3.60 -2.51
C GLY A 230 6.42 -2.35 -2.27
N ASP A 231 7.21 -2.33 -1.19
CA ASP A 231 8.14 -1.23 -0.89
C ASP A 231 9.17 -1.01 -2.00
N LEU A 232 9.67 -2.09 -2.61
CA LEU A 232 10.65 -2.01 -3.69
C LEU A 232 10.00 -1.49 -4.98
N ALA A 233 8.78 -1.94 -5.30
CA ALA A 233 8.01 -1.45 -6.44
C ALA A 233 7.73 0.05 -6.31
N GLU A 234 7.31 0.50 -5.13
CA GLU A 234 7.06 1.92 -4.86
C GLU A 234 8.35 2.75 -4.93
N SER A 235 9.46 2.21 -4.38
CA SER A 235 10.79 2.83 -4.50
C SER A 235 11.25 2.97 -5.95
N LEU A 236 10.91 2.01 -6.82
CA LEU A 236 11.20 2.08 -8.26
C LEU A 236 10.37 3.18 -8.94
N ILE A 237 9.07 3.26 -8.66
CA ILE A 237 8.18 4.29 -9.22
C ILE A 237 8.71 5.69 -8.85
N LYS A 238 9.09 5.89 -7.58
CA LYS A 238 9.63 7.17 -7.12
C LYS A 238 10.92 7.55 -7.84
N ARG A 239 11.82 6.59 -8.06
CA ARG A 239 13.07 6.80 -8.80
C ARG A 239 12.85 7.13 -10.27
N ASP A 240 11.92 6.43 -10.90
CA ASP A 240 11.56 6.66 -12.31
C ASP A 240 11.00 8.07 -12.53
N VAL A 241 10.12 8.50 -11.62
CA VAL A 241 9.54 9.85 -11.63
C VAL A 241 10.51 10.93 -11.11
N GLY A 242 11.68 10.55 -10.57
CA GLY A 242 12.68 11.48 -10.06
C GLY A 242 12.31 12.19 -8.76
N ILE A 243 11.37 11.64 -7.99
CA ILE A 243 10.92 12.18 -6.70
C ILE A 243 11.34 11.27 -5.54
N LYS A 244 11.41 11.83 -4.33
CA LYS A 244 11.75 11.07 -3.13
C LYS A 244 10.53 10.68 -2.29
N ASP A 245 9.58 11.60 -2.16
CA ASP A 245 8.34 11.43 -1.41
C ASP A 245 7.18 11.78 -2.37
N MET A 246 6.08 11.05 -2.33
CA MET A 246 4.96 11.23 -3.26
C MET A 246 4.24 12.57 -3.04
N SER A 247 4.14 13.00 -1.79
CA SER A 247 3.60 14.31 -1.41
C SER A 247 4.04 14.70 0.02
N ARG A 248 3.49 15.80 0.53
CA ARG A 248 3.61 16.21 1.94
C ARG A 248 2.25 16.37 2.61
N VAL A 249 1.26 15.59 2.18
CA VAL A 249 -0.13 15.68 2.66
C VAL A 249 -0.23 15.33 4.15
N LEU A 250 0.54 14.35 4.64
CA LEU A 250 0.55 13.96 6.04
C LEU A 250 1.76 14.58 6.77
N PRO A 251 1.53 15.50 7.74
CA PRO A 251 2.60 16.07 8.55
C PRO A 251 3.43 14.96 9.23
N GLY A 252 4.75 14.99 8.99
CA GLY A 252 5.70 14.02 9.56
C GLY A 252 5.74 12.63 8.89
N HIS A 253 4.88 12.33 7.90
CA HIS A 253 4.79 10.99 7.29
C HIS A 253 4.90 10.94 5.76
N GLY A 254 4.92 12.08 5.08
CA GLY A 254 5.00 12.14 3.61
C GLY A 254 3.63 12.06 2.95
N GLY A 255 3.53 11.33 1.85
CA GLY A 255 2.28 11.07 1.15
C GLY A 255 1.47 9.93 1.76
N VAL A 256 0.20 9.86 1.38
CA VAL A 256 -0.67 8.70 1.68
C VAL A 256 -0.17 7.47 0.94
N MET A 257 0.30 7.63 -0.30
CA MET A 257 0.85 6.56 -1.12
C MET A 257 2.11 5.94 -0.50
N ASP A 258 2.97 6.77 0.12
CA ASP A 258 4.16 6.31 0.86
C ASP A 258 3.83 5.46 2.11
N ARG A 259 2.55 5.36 2.48
CA ARG A 259 2.06 4.51 3.59
C ARG A 259 1.29 3.28 3.09
N LEU A 260 0.81 3.32 1.85
CA LEU A 260 0.05 2.22 1.25
C LEU A 260 0.95 1.24 0.49
N ASP A 261 2.20 1.59 0.19
CA ASP A 261 3.17 0.80 -0.58
C ASP A 261 3.24 -0.70 -0.21
N SER A 262 3.61 -1.02 1.02
CA SER A 262 3.64 -2.39 1.54
C SER A 262 2.23 -2.96 1.70
N LEU A 263 1.24 -2.13 2.04
CA LEU A 263 -0.13 -2.55 2.30
C LEU A 263 -0.85 -3.04 1.04
N LEU A 264 -0.64 -2.40 -0.11
CA LEU A 264 -1.29 -2.73 -1.38
C LEU A 264 -0.93 -4.15 -1.85
N ALA A 265 0.36 -4.47 -1.89
CA ALA A 265 0.81 -5.80 -2.24
C ALA A 265 0.35 -6.83 -1.19
N SER A 266 0.47 -6.48 0.10
CA SER A 266 0.15 -7.39 1.20
C SER A 266 -1.33 -7.73 1.30
N VAL A 267 -2.23 -6.76 1.12
CA VAL A 267 -3.68 -7.00 1.32
C VAL A 267 -4.23 -8.01 0.33
N SER A 268 -3.77 -7.95 -0.93
CA SER A 268 -4.19 -8.89 -1.97
C SER A 268 -3.76 -10.32 -1.68
N VAL A 269 -2.51 -10.52 -1.21
CA VAL A 269 -2.02 -11.86 -0.85
C VAL A 269 -2.64 -12.39 0.44
N VAL A 270 -2.90 -11.53 1.43
CA VAL A 270 -3.64 -11.93 2.64
C VAL A 270 -5.03 -12.42 2.27
N TRP A 271 -5.74 -11.67 1.42
CA TRP A 271 -7.05 -12.11 0.95
C TRP A 271 -6.99 -13.44 0.21
N LEU A 272 -6.02 -13.64 -0.71
CA LEU A 272 -5.88 -14.91 -1.42
C LEU A 272 -5.65 -16.09 -0.46
N VAL A 273 -4.71 -15.95 0.49
CA VAL A 273 -4.41 -17.00 1.46
C VAL A 273 -5.64 -17.31 2.31
N LEU A 274 -6.30 -16.31 2.86
CA LEU A 274 -7.47 -16.51 3.71
C LEU A 274 -8.69 -16.99 2.92
N HIS A 275 -8.86 -16.58 1.67
CA HIS A 275 -9.97 -17.02 0.83
C HIS A 275 -9.87 -18.51 0.49
N PHE A 276 -8.66 -19.00 0.16
CA PHE A 276 -8.46 -20.39 -0.26
C PHE A 276 -8.20 -21.37 0.90
N LEU A 277 -7.51 -20.92 1.96
CA LEU A 277 -7.11 -21.80 3.07
C LEU A 277 -8.01 -21.65 4.30
N LEU A 278 -8.85 -20.62 4.34
CA LEU A 278 -9.79 -20.37 5.43
C LEU A 278 -11.14 -19.90 4.86
N PRO A 279 -11.83 -20.78 4.10
CA PRO A 279 -13.10 -20.42 3.47
C PRO A 279 -14.04 -19.90 4.56
N ALA A 280 -14.63 -18.73 4.33
CA ALA A 280 -15.60 -18.17 5.24
C ALA A 280 -16.74 -19.18 5.45
N VAL A 281 -17.12 -19.39 6.72
CA VAL A 281 -18.31 -20.16 7.10
C VAL A 281 -19.55 -19.31 6.87
#